data_AF-A0A926PDZ5-F1
#
_entry.id   AF-A0A926PDZ5-F1
#
_cell.length_a   1.000
_cell.length_b   1.000
_cell.length_c   1.000
_cell.angle_alpha   90.00
_cell.angle_beta   90.00
_cell.angle_gamma   90.00
#
_symmetry.space_group_name_H-M   'P 1'
#
loop_
_entity.id
_entity.type
_entity.pdbx_description
1 polymer ?
#
loop_
_entity_poly.entity_id
_entity_poly.type
_entity_poly.pdbx_seq_one_letter_code
_entity_poly.pdbx_strand_id
1 'polypeptide(L)'
;MAGELVTQIINILKSWAKKHNTKQLSKFYLFGSLINGSGNQFLPDESDIDLIVILQDLGPLNRAKICQKLQKAKHELEELLLSILKRKSKSKSNALVSLVLVTSNEVIWDIHKSQKIKFFRDNKFLNLLDESDTSIPIEIDIPIGLDNREGLSYIIQALEEAQKYRNKYLSINPNKSKEYKEKDIFPKDLARSAAQVRSFDIKNEKKKFDINLGNSYLISLLEQKARTKSDEWSKLNSKVGERYGRSRQNPALNDFDLLLLHELLFDKAYKLLKQNYSTNLSKGGHPARAKGDLPAPPAAKAQSKKTLETKTKSESLTVARKYEKTTLVDPAKLATAKKKSTSRKTPVSKTSTTRNSWTVKDPKNWVMLNNNFFLRKSFETQQDQSLVLQLLPTDMEQVAELKSLHSREPYNRNPIAYADQYEACIMQVSSVLPESSEGKTIFKITLTPTQQSQNSGFPMEMSYYNYSADYSEDAIARLRARRILLGEPLPTDLEPWFSTTQVEKEIFSELWVKLQTQPRFFLPKAWLAAVYCLKMNRIVDDVLELELGPIKNKVMRVRFRGRRRQAYANQNPSIIKFEGSCALGE
;
A
#
# COMPACT_ATOMS: atom_id res chain seq x y z
N MET A 1 -31.76 7.36 -2.14
CA MET A 1 -31.89 5.88 -2.09
C MET A 1 -30.63 5.19 -1.56
N ALA A 2 -29.43 5.48 -2.06
CA ALA A 2 -28.20 4.84 -1.56
C ALA A 2 -27.99 5.01 -0.04
N GLY A 3 -28.21 6.21 0.50
CA GLY A 3 -28.05 6.48 1.94
C GLY A 3 -28.99 5.67 2.84
N GLU A 4 -30.25 5.48 2.45
CA GLU A 4 -31.23 4.71 3.25
C GLU A 4 -30.85 3.22 3.32
N LEU A 5 -30.42 2.66 2.20
CA LEU A 5 -29.94 1.27 2.14
C LEU A 5 -28.68 1.08 3.01
N VAL A 6 -27.72 2.01 2.95
CA VAL A 6 -26.51 1.97 3.79
C VAL A 6 -26.90 2.00 5.27
N THR A 7 -27.79 2.91 5.68
CA THR A 7 -28.28 2.98 7.07
C THR A 7 -28.98 1.68 7.49
N GLN A 8 -29.81 1.09 6.63
CA GLN A 8 -30.47 -0.18 6.89
C GLN A 8 -29.45 -1.31 7.11
N ILE A 9 -28.43 -1.40 6.27
CA ILE A 9 -27.35 -2.40 6.39
C ILE A 9 -26.60 -2.18 7.71
N ILE A 10 -26.21 -0.96 8.05
CA ILE A 10 -25.51 -0.65 9.30
C ILE A 10 -26.35 -1.06 10.51
N ASN A 11 -27.66 -0.80 10.51
CA ASN A 11 -28.56 -1.19 11.60
C ASN A 11 -28.64 -2.71 11.79
N ILE A 12 -28.60 -3.47 10.70
CA ILE A 12 -28.55 -4.92 10.73
C ILE A 12 -27.23 -5.41 11.31
N LEU A 13 -26.11 -4.81 10.88
CA LEU A 13 -24.79 -5.12 11.42
C LEU A 13 -24.69 -4.80 12.91
N LYS A 14 -25.24 -3.67 13.37
CA LYS A 14 -25.34 -3.31 14.80
C LYS A 14 -26.17 -4.33 15.58
N SER A 15 -27.33 -4.73 15.05
CA SER A 15 -28.20 -5.72 15.69
C SER A 15 -27.53 -7.09 15.79
N TRP A 16 -26.86 -7.52 14.72
CA TRP A 16 -26.08 -8.75 14.69
C TRP A 16 -24.90 -8.71 15.67
N ALA A 17 -24.15 -7.61 15.71
CA ALA A 17 -23.05 -7.41 16.65
C ALA A 17 -23.55 -7.49 18.11
N LYS A 18 -24.67 -6.83 18.45
CA LYS A 18 -25.29 -6.91 19.77
C LYS A 18 -25.70 -8.33 20.15
N LYS A 19 -26.31 -9.09 19.21
CA LYS A 19 -26.70 -10.50 19.41
C LYS A 19 -25.50 -11.40 19.74
N HIS A 20 -24.34 -11.14 19.13
CA HIS A 20 -23.14 -11.98 19.26
C HIS A 20 -22.06 -11.39 20.19
N ASN A 21 -22.35 -10.27 20.86
CA ASN A 21 -21.48 -9.70 21.87
C ASN A 21 -21.42 -10.64 23.09
N THR A 22 -20.23 -11.12 23.41
CA THR A 22 -20.00 -12.06 24.50
C THR A 22 -18.75 -11.66 25.26
N LYS A 23 -18.53 -12.25 26.44
CA LYS A 23 -17.28 -12.02 27.18
C LYS A 23 -16.03 -12.33 26.36
N GLN A 24 -16.12 -13.24 25.38
CA GLN A 24 -15.02 -13.59 24.49
C GLN A 24 -14.91 -12.67 23.26
N LEU A 25 -16.03 -12.12 22.76
CA LEU A 25 -16.10 -11.25 21.57
C LEU A 25 -16.56 -9.87 22.00
N SER A 26 -15.61 -8.97 22.28
CA SER A 26 -15.89 -7.73 23.00
C SER A 26 -16.09 -6.50 22.12
N LYS A 27 -15.58 -6.52 20.88
CA LYS A 27 -15.65 -5.36 19.97
C LYS A 27 -15.93 -5.82 18.55
N PHE A 28 -16.78 -5.05 17.86
CA PHE A 28 -17.20 -5.30 16.49
C PHE A 28 -17.06 -4.00 15.72
N TYR A 29 -16.30 -4.04 14.64
CA TYR A 29 -16.01 -2.87 13.83
C TYR A 29 -16.41 -3.12 12.39
N LEU A 30 -17.01 -2.11 11.77
CA LEU A 30 -17.22 -2.01 10.34
C LEU A 30 -16.13 -1.11 9.75
N PHE A 31 -15.59 -1.49 8.60
CA PHE A 31 -14.66 -0.66 7.84
C PHE A 31 -14.91 -0.75 6.33
N GLY A 32 -14.15 0.01 5.54
CA GLY A 32 -14.23 -0.03 4.07
C GLY A 32 -15.35 0.82 3.47
N SER A 33 -15.86 0.37 2.32
CA SER A 33 -16.73 1.15 1.42
C SER A 33 -18.04 1.64 2.07
N LEU A 34 -18.60 0.87 3.02
CA LEU A 34 -19.85 1.22 3.72
C LEU A 34 -19.74 2.47 4.59
N ILE A 35 -18.55 2.78 5.11
CA ILE A 35 -18.34 3.96 5.98
C ILE A 35 -17.46 5.03 5.33
N ASN A 36 -16.67 4.67 4.32
CA ASN A 36 -15.86 5.62 3.58
C ASN A 36 -16.74 6.54 2.73
N GLY A 37 -16.48 7.85 2.85
CA GLY A 37 -17.29 8.86 2.16
C GLY A 37 -18.78 8.78 2.51
N SER A 38 -19.11 8.41 3.76
CA SER A 38 -20.49 8.24 4.23
C SER A 38 -21.28 7.18 3.43
N GLY A 39 -20.60 6.12 2.99
CA GLY A 39 -21.19 5.02 2.22
C GLY A 39 -21.35 5.28 0.73
N ASN A 40 -20.91 6.44 0.22
CA ASN A 40 -20.98 6.75 -1.21
C ASN A 40 -20.09 5.85 -2.08
N GLN A 41 -19.11 5.16 -1.49
CA GLN A 41 -18.25 4.20 -2.17
C GLN A 41 -18.85 2.78 -2.21
N PHE A 42 -19.96 2.54 -1.49
CA PHE A 42 -20.59 1.23 -1.43
C PHE A 42 -21.47 1.01 -2.67
N LEU A 43 -21.14 -0.02 -3.44
CA LEU A 43 -21.91 -0.49 -4.59
C LEU A 43 -22.69 -1.74 -4.16
N PRO A 44 -24.03 -1.68 -4.03
CA PRO A 44 -24.83 -2.78 -3.49
C PRO A 44 -24.65 -4.13 -4.18
N ASP A 45 -24.35 -4.14 -5.48
CA ASP A 45 -24.16 -5.34 -6.28
C ASP A 45 -22.71 -5.87 -6.28
N GLU A 46 -21.72 -5.04 -5.94
CA GLU A 46 -20.29 -5.34 -6.15
C GLU A 46 -19.48 -5.34 -4.86
N SER A 47 -19.71 -4.38 -3.97
CA SER A 47 -18.91 -4.20 -2.76
C SER A 47 -19.13 -5.32 -1.75
N ASP A 48 -18.06 -5.78 -1.12
CA ASP A 48 -18.11 -6.60 0.08
C ASP A 48 -18.39 -5.75 1.34
N ILE A 49 -18.74 -6.43 2.42
CA ILE A 49 -18.99 -5.85 3.74
C ILE A 49 -17.86 -6.31 4.66
N ASP A 50 -16.99 -5.36 5.00
CA ASP A 50 -15.75 -5.59 5.73
C ASP A 50 -15.95 -5.44 7.24
N LEU A 51 -15.84 -6.55 7.99
CA LEU A 51 -16.01 -6.59 9.44
C LEU A 51 -14.74 -7.01 10.14
N ILE A 52 -14.46 -6.38 11.28
CA ILE A 52 -13.46 -6.82 12.25
C ILE A 52 -14.16 -7.20 13.55
N VAL A 53 -13.81 -8.37 14.08
CA VAL A 53 -14.27 -8.81 15.39
C VAL A 53 -13.05 -9.01 16.28
N ILE A 54 -13.02 -8.34 17.44
CA ILE A 54 -11.92 -8.48 18.39
C ILE A 54 -12.26 -9.55 19.42
N LEU A 55 -11.39 -10.55 19.46
CA LEU A 55 -11.37 -11.67 20.39
C LEU A 55 -10.50 -11.32 21.60
N GLN A 56 -11.00 -11.63 22.79
CA GLN A 56 -10.19 -11.57 24.01
C GLN A 56 -9.04 -12.59 23.99
N ASP A 57 -8.07 -12.42 24.88
CA ASP A 57 -6.95 -13.36 24.99
C ASP A 57 -7.45 -14.72 25.51
N LEU A 58 -7.42 -15.72 24.63
CA LEU A 58 -7.97 -17.05 24.86
C LEU A 58 -6.97 -18.08 24.34
N GLY A 59 -6.97 -19.28 24.93
CA GLY A 59 -6.17 -20.39 24.41
C GLY A 59 -6.63 -20.88 23.02
N PRO A 60 -5.80 -21.67 22.33
CA PRO A 60 -5.93 -21.92 20.90
C PRO A 60 -7.19 -22.73 20.55
N LEU A 61 -7.55 -23.69 21.41
CA LEU A 61 -8.79 -24.47 21.27
C LEU A 61 -10.04 -23.58 21.41
N ASN A 62 -10.03 -22.63 22.34
CA ASN A 62 -11.17 -21.73 22.55
C ASN A 62 -11.30 -20.76 21.37
N ARG A 63 -10.19 -20.24 20.83
CA ARG A 63 -10.20 -19.41 19.63
C ARG A 63 -10.78 -20.16 18.43
N ALA A 64 -10.35 -21.41 18.19
CA ALA A 64 -10.88 -22.25 17.13
C ALA A 64 -12.38 -22.55 17.30
N LYS A 65 -12.84 -22.88 18.52
CA LYS A 65 -14.27 -23.08 18.83
C LYS A 65 -15.09 -21.82 18.58
N ILE A 66 -14.54 -20.64 18.86
CA ILE A 66 -15.20 -19.37 18.58
C ILE A 66 -15.26 -19.10 17.08
N CYS A 67 -14.22 -19.38 16.31
CA CYS A 67 -14.27 -19.30 14.85
C CYS A 67 -15.40 -20.16 14.28
N GLN A 68 -15.56 -21.40 14.80
CA GLN A 68 -16.64 -22.28 14.38
C GLN A 68 -18.03 -21.73 14.70
N LYS A 69 -18.22 -21.16 15.91
CA LYS A 69 -19.48 -20.49 16.28
C LYS A 69 -19.74 -19.27 15.39
N LEU A 70 -18.71 -18.47 15.15
CA LEU A 70 -18.79 -17.24 14.37
C LEU A 70 -19.04 -17.51 12.88
N GLN A 71 -18.55 -18.62 12.34
CA GLN A 71 -18.85 -19.07 10.98
C GLN A 71 -20.36 -19.26 10.77
N LYS A 72 -21.04 -19.89 11.74
CA LYS A 72 -22.51 -20.06 11.69
C LYS A 72 -23.22 -18.71 11.78
N ALA A 73 -22.83 -17.87 12.75
CA ALA A 73 -23.38 -16.53 12.92
C ALA A 73 -23.19 -15.63 11.68
N LYS A 74 -22.03 -15.74 11.02
CA LYS A 74 -21.73 -15.03 9.78
C LYS A 74 -22.63 -15.49 8.64
N HIS A 75 -22.89 -16.79 8.54
CA HIS A 75 -23.79 -17.32 7.51
C HIS A 75 -25.22 -16.76 7.66
N GLU A 76 -25.75 -16.74 8.89
CA GLU A 76 -27.05 -16.11 9.19
C GLU A 76 -27.09 -14.64 8.76
N LEU A 77 -25.99 -13.91 8.98
CA LEU A 77 -25.87 -12.52 8.56
C LEU A 77 -25.85 -12.37 7.03
N GLU A 78 -25.12 -13.22 6.33
CA GLU A 78 -25.06 -13.21 4.86
C GLU A 78 -26.43 -13.48 4.24
N GLU A 79 -27.21 -14.43 4.78
CA GLU A 79 -28.57 -14.70 4.32
C GLU A 79 -29.49 -13.48 4.50
N LEU A 80 -29.41 -12.83 5.65
CA LEU A 80 -30.17 -11.61 5.93
C LEU A 80 -29.79 -10.48 4.97
N LEU A 81 -28.49 -10.25 4.74
CA LEU A 81 -28.01 -9.21 3.83
C LEU A 81 -28.36 -9.50 2.36
N LEU A 82 -28.30 -10.76 1.93
CA LEU A 82 -28.72 -11.18 0.58
C LEU A 82 -30.18 -10.78 0.30
N SER A 83 -31.07 -10.96 1.28
CA SER A 83 -32.49 -10.65 1.14
C SER A 83 -32.76 -9.16 0.87
N ILE A 84 -31.90 -8.28 1.39
CA ILE A 84 -32.04 -6.82 1.31
C ILE A 84 -31.33 -6.27 0.08
N LEU A 85 -30.12 -6.76 -0.19
CA LEU A 85 -29.33 -6.30 -1.34
C LEU A 85 -29.94 -6.74 -2.68
N LYS A 86 -30.76 -7.80 -2.72
CA LYS A 86 -31.44 -8.30 -3.93
C LYS A 86 -30.49 -8.50 -5.12
N ARG A 87 -29.24 -8.92 -4.87
CA ARG A 87 -28.19 -9.05 -5.90
C ARG A 87 -28.67 -9.96 -7.03
N LYS A 88 -28.68 -9.41 -8.26
CA LYS A 88 -29.18 -10.12 -9.46
C LYS A 88 -28.26 -11.27 -9.90
N SER A 89 -26.97 -11.18 -9.59
CA SER A 89 -25.97 -12.10 -10.12
C SER A 89 -25.69 -13.26 -9.17
N LYS A 90 -25.91 -14.47 -9.69
CA LYS A 90 -25.41 -15.76 -9.19
C LYS A 90 -23.87 -15.85 -9.29
N SER A 91 -23.12 -14.81 -8.91
CA SER A 91 -21.71 -14.94 -8.54
C SER A 91 -21.63 -15.70 -7.22
N LYS A 92 -22.07 -16.97 -7.25
CA LYS A 92 -22.24 -17.90 -6.12
C LYS A 92 -20.95 -18.20 -5.35
N SER A 93 -19.81 -17.63 -5.74
CA SER A 93 -18.50 -17.94 -5.17
C SER A 93 -17.99 -16.93 -4.13
N ASN A 94 -18.51 -15.70 -4.08
CA ASN A 94 -17.90 -14.67 -3.26
C ASN A 94 -18.78 -14.38 -2.04
N ALA A 95 -18.20 -14.56 -0.85
CA ALA A 95 -18.84 -14.21 0.42
C ALA A 95 -19.22 -12.72 0.41
N LEU A 96 -20.45 -12.39 0.85
CA LEU A 96 -20.88 -10.99 0.99
C LEU A 96 -20.10 -10.27 2.08
N VAL A 97 -19.82 -10.99 3.16
CA VAL A 97 -19.19 -10.45 4.36
C VAL A 97 -17.75 -10.95 4.43
N SER A 98 -16.81 -10.01 4.38
CA SER A 98 -15.39 -10.23 4.66
C SER A 98 -15.19 -10.04 6.16
N LEU A 99 -15.28 -11.13 6.93
CA LEU A 99 -15.10 -11.09 8.39
C LEU A 99 -13.66 -11.42 8.75
N VAL A 100 -13.02 -10.50 9.47
CA VAL A 100 -11.68 -10.65 10.05
C VAL A 100 -11.78 -10.80 11.56
N LEU A 101 -11.61 -12.03 12.06
CA LEU A 101 -11.48 -12.27 13.50
C LEU A 101 -10.03 -12.01 13.90
N VAL A 102 -9.80 -11.12 14.86
CA VAL A 102 -8.48 -10.72 15.36
C VAL A 102 -8.45 -10.78 16.88
N THR A 103 -7.31 -11.09 17.48
CA THR A 103 -7.11 -11.00 18.93
C THR A 103 -6.78 -9.56 19.32
N SER A 104 -7.04 -9.18 20.58
CA SER A 104 -6.60 -7.87 21.11
C SER A 104 -5.10 -7.65 20.91
N ASN A 105 -4.29 -8.71 21.00
CA ASN A 105 -2.86 -8.65 20.77
C ASN A 105 -2.54 -8.32 19.30
N GLU A 106 -3.17 -8.96 18.32
CA GLU A 106 -2.93 -8.62 16.91
C GLU A 106 -3.23 -7.16 16.59
N VAL A 107 -4.25 -6.59 17.24
CA VAL A 107 -4.58 -5.16 17.10
C VAL A 107 -3.48 -4.29 17.73
N ILE A 108 -3.04 -4.61 18.95
CA ILE A 108 -1.95 -3.87 19.63
C ILE A 108 -0.65 -3.87 18.82
N TRP A 109 -0.33 -5.01 18.22
CA TRP A 109 0.88 -5.21 17.42
C TRP A 109 0.71 -4.83 15.95
N ASP A 110 -0.48 -4.35 15.56
CA ASP A 110 -0.86 -3.99 14.20
C ASP A 110 -0.51 -5.08 13.17
N ILE A 111 -0.95 -6.30 13.47
CA ILE A 111 -0.74 -7.51 12.68
C ILE A 111 -2.01 -7.82 11.88
N HIS A 112 -1.91 -7.70 10.56
CA HIS A 112 -3.02 -7.96 9.65
C HIS A 112 -2.62 -8.91 8.52
N LYS A 113 -3.53 -9.82 8.13
CA LYS A 113 -3.32 -10.87 7.10
C LYS A 113 -2.81 -10.37 5.75
N SER A 114 -3.01 -9.09 5.43
CA SER A 114 -2.55 -8.48 4.18
C SER A 114 -1.14 -7.92 4.25
N GLN A 115 -0.43 -8.07 5.38
CA GLN A 115 0.91 -7.53 5.62
C GLN A 115 0.99 -6.00 5.52
N LYS A 116 -0.18 -5.32 5.47
CA LYS A 116 -0.26 -3.86 5.46
C LYS A 116 0.15 -3.36 6.84
N ILE A 117 1.23 -2.60 6.86
CA ILE A 117 1.70 -1.88 8.04
C ILE A 117 0.72 -0.73 8.33
N LYS A 118 0.48 -0.45 9.61
CA LYS A 118 -0.46 0.53 10.15
C LYS A 118 -1.91 0.28 9.76
N PHE A 119 -2.31 -0.97 9.52
CA PHE A 119 -3.67 -1.28 9.06
C PHE A 119 -4.74 -0.80 10.04
N PHE A 120 -4.63 -1.12 11.33
CA PHE A 120 -5.65 -0.73 12.32
C PHE A 120 -5.53 0.75 12.73
N ARG A 121 -4.38 1.36 12.48
CA ARG A 121 -4.10 2.76 12.83
C ARG A 121 -4.58 3.73 11.76
N ASP A 122 -4.30 3.44 10.49
CA ASP A 122 -4.50 4.39 9.41
C ASP A 122 -5.93 4.30 8.82
N ASN A 123 -6.62 3.18 9.08
CA ASN A 123 -8.01 3.01 8.66
C ASN A 123 -8.99 3.57 9.71
N LYS A 124 -10.18 3.94 9.23
CA LYS A 124 -11.31 4.34 10.08
C LYS A 124 -12.20 3.14 10.34
N PHE A 125 -12.74 3.06 11.55
CA PHE A 125 -13.59 1.97 11.99
C PHE A 125 -14.84 2.52 12.67
N LEU A 126 -16.00 1.99 12.30
CA LEU A 126 -17.26 2.25 13.00
C LEU A 126 -17.49 1.15 14.04
N ASN A 127 -17.55 1.50 15.32
CA ASN A 127 -17.90 0.54 16.37
C ASN A 127 -19.40 0.21 16.29
N LEU A 128 -19.72 -1.05 16.00
CA LEU A 128 -21.10 -1.52 15.82
C LEU A 128 -21.84 -1.72 17.16
N LEU A 129 -21.13 -1.69 18.28
CA LEU A 129 -21.73 -1.74 19.61
C LEU A 129 -22.06 -0.35 20.16
N ASP A 130 -21.41 0.70 19.64
CA ASP A 130 -21.71 2.08 20.03
C ASP A 130 -22.93 2.60 19.29
N GLU A 131 -23.70 3.45 19.97
CA GLU A 131 -24.84 4.12 19.36
C GLU A 131 -24.39 5.21 18.39
N SER A 132 -23.21 5.80 18.60
CA SER A 132 -22.62 6.81 17.73
C SER A 132 -22.27 6.24 16.35
N ASP A 133 -22.64 6.96 15.29
CA ASP A 133 -22.22 6.65 13.92
C ASP A 133 -20.85 7.25 13.54
N THR A 134 -20.05 7.65 14.54
CA THR A 134 -18.72 8.21 14.31
C THR A 134 -17.72 7.10 14.06
N SER A 135 -17.05 7.16 12.91
CA SER A 135 -15.89 6.31 12.63
C SER A 135 -14.62 6.93 13.20
N ILE A 136 -13.87 6.16 13.98
CA ILE A 136 -12.61 6.57 14.59
C ILE A 136 -11.53 5.52 14.29
N PRO A 137 -10.25 5.91 14.23
CA PRO A 137 -9.16 4.94 14.28
C PRO A 137 -9.27 4.09 15.54
N ILE A 138 -8.81 2.84 15.48
CA ILE A 138 -8.67 2.05 16.71
C ILE A 138 -7.45 2.60 17.45
N GLU A 139 -7.66 3.17 18.64
CA GLU A 139 -6.57 3.63 19.48
C GLU A 139 -5.70 2.44 19.88
N ILE A 140 -4.43 2.50 19.48
CA ILE A 140 -3.44 1.47 19.75
C ILE A 140 -2.23 2.12 20.41
N ASP A 141 -1.95 1.70 21.64
CA ASP A 141 -0.67 1.95 22.30
C ASP A 141 0.38 1.03 21.69
N ILE A 142 1.04 1.49 20.62
CA ILE A 142 2.07 0.71 19.95
C ILE A 142 3.29 0.58 20.87
N PRO A 143 3.77 -0.64 21.12
CA PRO A 143 5.05 -0.85 21.76
C PRO A 143 6.18 -0.18 20.93
N ILE A 144 6.92 0.76 21.53
CA ILE A 144 7.98 1.55 20.86
C ILE A 144 8.98 0.61 20.15
N GLY A 145 9.33 0.91 18.90
CA GLY A 145 10.39 0.20 18.15
C GLY A 145 9.92 -0.87 17.15
N LEU A 146 8.61 -1.00 16.93
CA LEU A 146 8.04 -1.94 15.94
C LEU A 146 8.26 -1.54 14.46
N ASP A 147 8.68 -0.32 14.19
CA ASP A 147 8.96 0.12 12.82
C ASP A 147 10.14 -0.65 12.19
N ASN A 148 11.01 -1.26 13.01
CA ASN A 148 12.08 -2.14 12.56
C ASN A 148 11.67 -3.62 12.61
N ARG A 149 10.81 -4.05 11.67
CA ARG A 149 10.34 -5.44 11.55
C ARG A 149 11.41 -6.43 11.08
N GLU A 150 12.61 -6.01 10.71
CA GLU A 150 13.59 -6.87 10.01
C GLU A 150 13.96 -8.12 10.81
N GLY A 151 14.06 -8.01 12.14
CA GLY A 151 14.32 -9.16 13.03
C GLY A 151 13.09 -9.97 13.45
N LEU A 152 11.88 -9.43 13.28
CA LEU A 152 10.61 -10.04 13.73
C LEU A 152 9.76 -10.58 12.57
N SER A 153 10.18 -10.33 11.32
CA SER A 153 9.41 -10.62 10.11
C SER A 153 8.85 -12.04 10.07
N TYR A 154 9.63 -13.05 10.45
CA TYR A 154 9.20 -14.46 10.46
C TYR A 154 8.14 -14.78 11.50
N ILE A 155 8.22 -14.19 12.69
CA ILE A 155 7.23 -14.39 13.75
C ILE A 155 5.92 -13.69 13.35
N ILE A 156 6.03 -12.46 12.83
CA ILE A 156 4.87 -11.71 12.33
C ILE A 156 4.19 -12.48 11.20
N GLN A 157 4.94 -13.02 10.22
CA GLN A 157 4.40 -13.84 9.14
C GLN A 157 3.61 -15.07 9.64
N ALA A 158 4.08 -15.75 10.69
CA ALA A 158 3.36 -16.88 11.26
C ALA A 158 2.03 -16.45 11.94
N LEU A 159 2.01 -15.28 12.58
CA LEU A 159 0.79 -14.69 13.16
C LEU A 159 -0.19 -14.27 12.06
N GLU A 160 0.30 -13.63 11.00
CA GLU A 160 -0.48 -13.25 9.82
C GLU A 160 -1.07 -14.47 9.10
N GLU A 161 -0.30 -15.56 8.98
CA GLU A 161 -0.76 -16.81 8.36
C GLU A 161 -1.88 -17.47 9.19
N ALA A 162 -1.78 -17.48 10.53
CA ALA A 162 -2.87 -17.95 11.38
C ALA A 162 -4.14 -17.10 11.22
N GLN A 163 -4.00 -15.77 11.15
CA GLN A 163 -5.13 -14.86 10.88
C GLN A 163 -5.73 -15.09 9.48
N LYS A 164 -4.89 -15.28 8.47
CA LYS A 164 -5.32 -15.63 7.11
C LYS A 164 -6.10 -16.93 7.09
N TYR A 165 -5.65 -17.94 7.85
CA TYR A 165 -6.37 -19.21 7.96
C TYR A 165 -7.72 -19.06 8.69
N ARG A 166 -7.81 -18.28 9.78
CA ARG A 166 -9.10 -17.91 10.40
C ARG A 166 -10.07 -17.32 9.39
N ASN A 167 -9.59 -16.38 8.58
CA ASN A 167 -10.42 -15.71 7.57
C ASN A 167 -10.85 -16.66 6.45
N LYS A 168 -9.96 -17.55 6.02
CA LYS A 168 -10.29 -18.63 5.08
C LYS A 168 -11.37 -19.53 5.67
N TYR A 169 -11.21 -19.97 6.91
CA TYR A 169 -12.17 -20.81 7.62
C TYR A 169 -13.56 -20.14 7.70
N LEU A 170 -13.61 -18.85 8.04
CA LEU A 170 -14.84 -18.06 8.10
C LEU A 170 -15.45 -17.74 6.72
N SER A 171 -14.71 -17.95 5.64
CA SER A 171 -15.19 -17.77 4.26
C SER A 171 -15.76 -19.06 3.66
N ILE A 172 -15.48 -20.22 4.26
CA ILE A 172 -15.99 -21.51 3.79
C ILE A 172 -17.46 -21.63 4.13
N ASN A 173 -18.27 -22.03 3.15
CA ASN A 173 -19.67 -22.38 3.38
C ASN A 173 -19.74 -23.51 4.43
N PRO A 174 -20.55 -23.39 5.50
CA PRO A 174 -20.64 -24.39 6.55
C PRO A 174 -20.90 -25.82 6.05
N ASN A 175 -21.55 -25.96 4.90
CA ASN A 175 -21.92 -27.24 4.29
C ASN A 175 -20.83 -27.84 3.38
N LYS A 176 -19.69 -27.15 3.21
CA LYS A 176 -18.58 -27.57 2.32
C LYS A 176 -17.26 -27.55 3.08
N SER A 177 -17.09 -28.47 4.04
CA SER A 177 -15.77 -28.72 4.61
C SER A 177 -14.81 -29.24 3.55
N LYS A 178 -13.60 -28.69 3.49
CA LYS A 178 -12.52 -29.25 2.69
C LYS A 178 -11.68 -30.15 3.57
N GLU A 179 -11.39 -31.33 3.06
CA GLU A 179 -10.50 -32.29 3.69
C GLU A 179 -9.11 -32.18 3.06
N TYR A 180 -8.09 -32.09 3.90
CA TYR A 180 -6.69 -32.13 3.48
C TYR A 180 -6.22 -33.58 3.34
N LYS A 181 -6.16 -34.03 2.08
CA LYS A 181 -5.83 -35.42 1.68
C LYS A 181 -4.46 -35.58 1.04
N GLU A 182 -3.65 -34.52 1.02
CA GLU A 182 -2.32 -34.59 0.40
C GLU A 182 -1.41 -35.59 1.14
N LYS A 183 -0.33 -35.97 0.45
CA LYS A 183 0.67 -36.90 0.98
C LYS A 183 1.50 -36.28 2.12
N ASP A 184 1.71 -34.96 2.08
CA ASP A 184 2.43 -34.25 3.13
C ASP A 184 1.63 -34.29 4.44
N ILE A 185 2.32 -34.26 5.58
CA ILE A 185 1.67 -34.36 6.90
C ILE A 185 0.80 -33.13 7.16
N PHE A 186 1.33 -31.96 6.80
CA PHE A 186 0.67 -30.66 6.92
C PHE A 186 0.79 -29.90 5.59
N PRO A 187 -0.12 -28.93 5.34
CA PRO A 187 0.05 -27.98 4.24
C PRO A 187 1.42 -27.31 4.29
N LYS A 188 2.06 -27.16 3.13
CA LYS A 188 3.43 -26.61 3.01
C LYS A 188 3.58 -25.23 3.63
N ASP A 189 2.57 -24.38 3.53
CA ASP A 189 2.61 -23.03 4.10
C ASP A 189 2.60 -23.06 5.63
N LEU A 190 1.76 -23.90 6.24
CA LEU A 190 1.74 -24.11 7.69
C LEU A 190 3.08 -24.69 8.19
N ALA A 191 3.62 -25.69 7.49
CA ALA A 191 4.93 -26.25 7.81
C ALA A 191 6.06 -25.21 7.69
N ARG A 192 6.04 -24.36 6.65
CA ARG A 192 7.01 -23.28 6.46
C ARG A 192 6.92 -22.24 7.58
N SER A 193 5.71 -21.81 7.95
CA SER A 193 5.51 -20.90 9.10
C SER A 193 6.01 -21.52 10.41
N ALA A 194 5.83 -22.83 10.59
CA ALA A 194 6.37 -23.51 11.77
C ALA A 194 7.90 -23.56 11.77
N ALA A 195 8.54 -23.78 10.62
CA ALA A 195 9.99 -23.76 10.47
C ALA A 195 10.57 -22.37 10.80
N GLN A 196 9.88 -21.31 10.36
CA GLN A 196 10.18 -19.93 10.67
C GLN A 196 10.11 -19.64 12.18
N VAL A 197 9.01 -20.02 12.84
CA VAL A 197 8.85 -19.86 14.30
C VAL A 197 9.92 -20.65 15.06
N ARG A 198 10.20 -21.89 14.65
CA ARG A 198 11.25 -22.71 15.25
C ARG A 198 12.62 -22.06 15.10
N SER A 199 12.95 -21.60 13.90
CA SER A 199 14.24 -20.99 13.59
C SER A 199 14.48 -19.72 14.41
N PHE A 200 13.42 -18.94 14.67
CA PHE A 200 13.47 -17.81 15.60
C PHE A 200 13.69 -18.27 17.04
N ASP A 201 12.94 -19.27 17.52
CA ASP A 201 13.04 -19.86 18.87
C ASP A 201 14.47 -20.32 19.20
N ILE A 202 15.14 -20.99 18.25
CA ILE A 202 16.50 -21.51 18.43
C ILE A 202 17.61 -20.61 17.86
N LYS A 203 17.25 -19.43 17.33
CA LYS A 203 18.18 -18.48 16.68
C LYS A 203 19.02 -19.11 15.56
N ASN A 204 18.40 -19.90 14.68
CA ASN A 204 19.06 -20.56 13.56
C ASN A 204 18.41 -20.19 12.22
N GLU A 205 18.92 -19.17 11.54
CA GLU A 205 18.33 -18.66 10.30
C GLU A 205 18.48 -19.59 9.09
N LYS A 206 19.46 -20.50 9.10
CA LYS A 206 19.77 -21.35 7.93
C LYS A 206 18.64 -22.32 7.58
N LYS A 207 17.78 -22.66 8.56
CA LYS A 207 16.69 -23.64 8.41
C LYS A 207 15.29 -23.04 8.42
N LYS A 208 15.18 -21.71 8.27
CA LYS A 208 13.89 -20.99 8.36
C LYS A 208 12.84 -21.41 7.33
N PHE A 209 13.24 -22.04 6.23
CA PHE A 209 12.34 -22.55 5.19
C PHE A 209 12.34 -24.09 5.09
N ASP A 210 12.99 -24.78 6.03
CA ASP A 210 13.05 -26.25 6.05
C ASP A 210 11.70 -26.83 6.49
N ILE A 211 10.92 -27.32 5.53
CA ILE A 211 9.59 -27.90 5.76
C ILE A 211 9.64 -29.08 6.75
N ASN A 212 10.71 -29.89 6.74
CA ASN A 212 10.83 -31.03 7.66
C ASN A 212 11.02 -30.55 9.10
N LEU A 213 11.85 -29.52 9.30
CA LEU A 213 11.99 -28.87 10.60
C LEU A 213 10.64 -28.34 11.10
N GLY A 214 9.87 -27.71 10.21
CA GLY A 214 8.52 -27.22 10.52
C GLY A 214 7.55 -28.32 10.93
N ASN A 215 7.52 -29.42 10.19
CA ASN A 215 6.69 -30.59 10.50
C ASN A 215 7.04 -31.17 11.87
N SER A 216 8.32 -31.47 12.12
CA SER A 216 8.77 -32.00 13.41
C SER A 216 8.47 -31.06 14.57
N TYR A 217 8.57 -29.75 14.34
CA TYR A 217 8.25 -28.77 15.36
C TYR A 217 6.76 -28.72 15.70
N LEU A 218 5.88 -28.71 14.70
CA LEU A 218 4.43 -28.76 14.93
C LEU A 218 3.99 -30.02 15.65
N ILE A 219 4.56 -31.18 15.28
CA ILE A 219 4.29 -32.45 15.98
C ILE A 219 4.69 -32.33 17.45
N SER A 220 5.88 -31.79 17.75
CA SER A 220 6.33 -31.59 19.13
C SER A 220 5.40 -30.64 19.91
N LEU A 221 4.94 -29.55 19.31
CA LEU A 221 3.97 -28.65 19.94
C LEU A 221 2.64 -29.35 20.21
N LEU A 222 2.17 -30.16 19.27
CA LEU A 222 0.91 -30.90 19.38
C LEU A 222 0.98 -31.98 20.45
N GLU A 223 2.07 -32.75 20.52
CA GLU A 223 2.30 -33.75 21.57
C GLU A 223 2.30 -33.12 22.97
N GLN A 224 2.94 -31.96 23.13
CA GLN A 224 2.91 -31.21 24.39
C GLN A 224 1.48 -30.81 24.76
N LYS A 225 0.67 -30.41 23.78
CA LYS A 225 -0.71 -29.99 24.01
C LYS A 225 -1.66 -31.16 24.25
N ALA A 226 -1.46 -32.30 23.59
CA ALA A 226 -2.26 -33.51 23.78
C ALA A 226 -2.23 -34.04 25.22
N ARG A 227 -1.15 -33.74 25.97
CA ARG A 227 -1.05 -34.08 27.39
C ARG A 227 -2.05 -33.33 28.29
N THR A 228 -2.74 -32.29 27.81
CA THR A 228 -3.59 -31.43 28.64
C THR A 228 -5.03 -31.95 28.88
N LYS A 229 -5.26 -33.27 28.98
CA LYS A 229 -6.60 -33.89 29.19
C LYS A 229 -7.74 -33.33 28.32
N SER A 230 -7.46 -32.88 27.10
CA SER A 230 -8.48 -32.41 26.15
C SER A 230 -8.60 -33.38 25.00
N ASP A 231 -9.82 -33.89 24.82
CA ASP A 231 -10.14 -34.89 23.81
C ASP A 231 -9.84 -34.39 22.39
N GLU A 232 -10.04 -33.10 22.11
CA GLU A 232 -9.76 -32.52 20.80
C GLU A 232 -8.27 -32.58 20.45
N TRP A 233 -7.39 -32.25 21.41
CA TRP A 233 -5.95 -32.33 21.18
C TRP A 233 -5.47 -33.78 21.07
N SER A 234 -6.00 -34.69 21.89
CA SER A 234 -5.68 -36.12 21.81
C SER A 234 -6.10 -36.72 20.46
N LYS A 235 -7.30 -36.40 19.98
CA LYS A 235 -7.80 -36.84 18.67
C LYS A 235 -6.96 -36.28 17.52
N LEU A 236 -6.63 -34.99 17.55
CA LEU A 236 -5.78 -34.36 16.54
C LEU A 236 -4.38 -34.97 16.53
N ASN A 237 -3.80 -35.22 17.72
CA ASN A 237 -2.49 -35.85 17.85
C ASN A 237 -2.48 -37.29 17.30
N SER A 238 -3.52 -38.08 17.56
CA SER A 238 -3.66 -39.43 16.97
C SER A 238 -3.66 -39.37 15.45
N LYS A 239 -4.51 -38.52 14.85
CA LYS A 239 -4.57 -38.34 13.39
C LYS A 239 -3.22 -37.96 12.80
N VAL A 240 -2.53 -36.99 13.40
CA VAL A 240 -1.21 -36.54 12.94
C VAL A 240 -0.15 -37.64 13.10
N GLY A 241 -0.19 -38.40 14.20
CA GLY A 241 0.69 -39.54 14.45
C GLY A 241 0.53 -40.64 13.40
N GLU A 242 -0.71 -40.96 13.02
CA GLU A 242 -1.01 -41.92 11.95
C GLU A 242 -0.45 -41.48 10.59
N ARG A 243 -0.58 -40.17 10.25
CA ARG A 243 0.01 -39.59 9.04
C ARG A 243 1.54 -39.63 9.06
N TYR A 244 2.17 -39.42 10.21
CA TYR A 244 3.63 -39.47 10.36
C TYR A 244 4.18 -40.91 10.28
N GLY A 245 3.50 -41.87 10.89
CA GLY A 245 3.97 -43.25 11.11
C GLY A 245 3.98 -44.18 9.89
N ARG A 246 3.82 -43.67 8.66
CA ARG A 246 3.64 -44.49 7.43
C ARG A 246 2.57 -45.58 7.57
N SER A 247 1.57 -45.38 8.44
CA SER A 247 0.39 -46.25 8.45
C SER A 247 -0.21 -46.25 7.04
N ARG A 248 -0.77 -47.39 6.59
CA ARG A 248 -1.48 -47.44 5.30
C ARG A 248 -2.67 -46.47 5.27
N GLN A 249 -3.13 -46.02 6.43
CA GLN A 249 -4.19 -45.04 6.57
C GLN A 249 -3.57 -43.64 6.72
N ASN A 250 -3.84 -42.76 5.76
CA ASN A 250 -3.50 -41.33 5.81
C ASN A 250 -4.79 -40.56 6.15
N PRO A 251 -5.20 -40.48 7.44
CA PRO A 251 -6.46 -39.84 7.80
C PRO A 251 -6.45 -38.38 7.37
N ALA A 252 -7.51 -37.93 6.70
CA ALA A 252 -7.61 -36.55 6.26
C ALA A 252 -7.71 -35.58 7.44
N LEU A 253 -7.05 -34.43 7.35
CA LEU A 253 -7.25 -33.34 8.30
C LEU A 253 -8.41 -32.47 7.80
N ASN A 254 -9.42 -32.24 8.62
CA ASN A 254 -10.50 -31.32 8.24
C ASN A 254 -10.10 -29.86 8.49
N ASP A 255 -10.91 -28.92 8.04
CA ASP A 255 -10.63 -27.48 8.22
C ASP A 255 -10.46 -27.06 9.68
N PHE A 256 -11.14 -27.72 10.63
CA PHE A 256 -11.03 -27.44 12.06
C PHE A 256 -9.74 -27.99 12.66
N ASP A 257 -9.29 -29.17 12.24
CA ASP A 257 -7.99 -29.74 12.60
C ASP A 257 -6.86 -28.78 12.18
N LEU A 258 -6.92 -28.27 10.94
CA LEU A 258 -5.97 -27.30 10.43
C LEU A 258 -6.05 -25.96 11.17
N LEU A 259 -7.25 -25.46 11.47
CA LEU A 259 -7.43 -24.25 12.26
C LEU A 259 -6.77 -24.39 13.64
N LEU A 260 -6.95 -25.53 14.31
CA LEU A 260 -6.30 -25.79 15.60
C LEU A 260 -4.77 -25.76 15.51
N LEU A 261 -4.18 -26.32 14.44
CA LEU A 261 -2.74 -26.27 14.24
C LEU A 261 -2.22 -24.84 14.01
N HIS A 262 -2.93 -24.04 13.22
CA HIS A 262 -2.60 -22.62 13.04
C HIS A 262 -2.71 -21.84 14.34
N GLU A 263 -3.75 -22.07 15.15
CA GLU A 263 -3.93 -21.41 16.44
C GLU A 263 -2.88 -21.86 17.48
N LEU A 264 -2.48 -23.12 17.46
CA LEU A 264 -1.37 -23.62 18.29
C LEU A 264 -0.05 -22.93 17.92
N LEU A 265 0.22 -22.77 16.63
CA LEU A 265 1.42 -22.07 16.16
C LEU A 265 1.36 -20.57 16.50
N PHE A 266 0.19 -19.93 16.37
CA PHE A 266 -0.05 -18.54 16.77
C PHE A 266 0.37 -18.31 18.23
N ASP A 267 -0.07 -19.16 19.16
CA ASP A 267 0.30 -19.04 20.58
C ASP A 267 1.81 -19.04 20.80
N LYS A 268 2.51 -19.97 20.13
CA LYS A 268 3.96 -20.10 20.27
C LYS A 268 4.67 -18.89 19.65
N ALA A 269 4.26 -18.46 18.46
CA ALA A 269 4.79 -17.28 17.80
C ALA A 269 4.59 -16.01 18.64
N TYR A 270 3.38 -15.84 19.19
CA TYR A 270 3.05 -14.67 20.02
C TYR A 270 3.84 -14.65 21.33
N LYS A 271 4.01 -15.82 21.98
CA LYS A 271 4.86 -15.93 23.17
C LYS A 271 6.30 -15.49 22.88
N LEU A 272 6.85 -15.90 21.74
CA LEU A 272 8.21 -15.53 21.32
C LEU A 272 8.33 -14.03 21.00
N LEU A 273 7.32 -13.46 20.33
CA LEU A 273 7.23 -12.01 20.08
C LEU A 273 7.30 -11.22 21.38
N LYS A 274 6.46 -11.59 22.36
CA LYS A 274 6.40 -10.93 23.68
C LYS A 274 7.74 -11.06 24.43
N GLN A 275 8.35 -12.24 24.43
CA GLN A 275 9.65 -12.48 25.06
C GLN A 275 10.77 -11.64 24.44
N ASN A 276 10.81 -11.54 23.11
CA ASN A 276 11.80 -10.73 22.40
C ASN A 276 11.63 -9.25 22.75
N TYR A 277 10.39 -8.76 22.74
CA TYR A 277 10.09 -7.38 23.09
C TYR A 277 10.47 -7.02 24.54
N SER A 278 10.10 -7.85 25.52
CA SER A 278 10.51 -7.67 26.92
C SER A 278 12.04 -7.64 27.08
N THR A 279 12.76 -8.49 26.33
CA THR A 279 14.22 -8.52 26.36
C THR A 279 14.83 -7.23 25.79
N ASN A 280 14.28 -6.72 24.68
CA ASN A 280 14.78 -5.48 24.07
C ASN A 280 14.50 -4.26 24.94
N LEU A 281 13.33 -4.19 25.57
CA LEU A 281 13.01 -3.15 26.57
C LEU A 281 14.01 -3.14 27.74
N SER A 282 14.44 -4.31 28.22
CA SER A 282 15.41 -4.39 29.32
C SER A 282 16.84 -3.98 28.93
N LYS A 283 17.18 -4.12 27.63
CA LYS A 283 18.53 -3.82 27.11
C LYS A 283 18.66 -2.40 26.58
N GLY A 284 17.59 -1.86 25.99
CA GLY A 284 17.50 -0.47 25.60
C GLY A 284 17.21 0.37 26.83
N GLY A 285 18.26 0.81 27.53
CA GLY A 285 18.16 1.82 28.56
C GLY A 285 17.58 3.10 27.97
N HIS A 286 16.26 3.20 27.90
CA HIS A 286 15.61 4.45 27.55
C HIS A 286 15.97 5.46 28.65
N PRO A 287 16.41 6.67 28.28
CA PRO A 287 16.60 7.74 29.26
C PRO A 287 15.28 7.89 30.00
N ALA A 288 15.35 7.90 31.33
CA ALA A 288 14.20 8.07 32.20
C ALA A 288 13.32 9.19 31.64
N ARG A 289 12.11 8.83 31.19
CA ARG A 289 11.07 9.81 30.89
C ARG A 289 10.91 10.59 32.19
N ALA A 290 11.36 11.85 32.21
CA ALA A 290 11.25 12.72 33.36
C ALA A 290 9.81 12.62 33.86
N LYS A 291 9.65 12.23 35.13
CA LYS A 291 8.37 12.28 35.83
C LYS A 291 7.98 13.76 35.91
N GLY A 292 7.37 14.27 34.86
CA GLY A 292 6.49 15.43 34.96
C GLY A 292 5.23 14.93 35.64
N ASP A 293 4.97 15.43 36.84
CA ASP A 293 3.77 15.14 37.62
C ASP A 293 2.52 15.38 36.77
N LEU A 294 1.83 14.29 36.42
CA LEU A 294 0.45 14.37 35.99
C LEU A 294 -0.38 14.75 37.23
N PRO A 295 -1.18 15.82 37.19
CA PRO A 295 -2.02 16.20 38.32
C PRO A 295 -3.03 15.08 38.60
N ALA A 296 -3.19 14.73 39.88
CA ALA A 296 -4.16 13.76 40.32
C ALA A 296 -5.57 14.11 39.79
N PRO A 297 -6.38 13.13 39.35
CA PRO A 297 -7.73 13.40 38.92
C PRO A 297 -8.53 13.98 40.10
N PRO A 298 -9.32 15.04 39.90
CA PRO A 298 -10.09 15.62 40.99
C PRO A 298 -11.14 14.62 41.47
N ALA A 299 -11.16 14.39 42.78
CA ALA A 299 -12.17 13.59 43.43
C ALA A 299 -13.57 14.14 43.10
N ALA A 300 -14.45 13.26 42.62
CA ALA A 300 -15.84 13.57 42.33
C ALA A 300 -16.56 14.04 43.60
N LYS A 301 -16.74 15.34 43.74
CA LYS A 301 -17.71 15.94 44.67
C LYS A 301 -18.98 16.26 43.88
N ALA A 302 -20.07 15.66 44.32
CA ALA A 302 -21.43 16.07 43.97
C ALA A 302 -21.66 17.54 44.37
N GLN A 303 -22.25 18.34 43.48
CA GLN A 303 -23.09 19.50 43.78
C GLN A 303 -23.63 20.07 42.45
N SER A 304 -24.94 20.10 42.24
CA SER A 304 -25.85 21.17 42.67
C SER A 304 -25.81 22.38 41.73
N LYS A 305 -26.98 22.67 41.17
CA LYS A 305 -27.32 23.86 40.37
C LYS A 305 -26.83 25.16 41.03
N LYS A 306 -26.14 26.00 40.28
CA LYS A 306 -26.33 27.46 40.36
C LYS A 306 -25.87 28.18 39.09
N THR A 307 -26.53 29.29 38.88
CA THR A 307 -26.74 30.07 37.66
C THR A 307 -25.74 31.24 37.55
N LEU A 308 -25.50 31.67 36.30
CA LEU A 308 -25.07 33.01 35.83
C LEU A 308 -23.74 33.62 36.33
N GLU A 309 -22.83 33.97 35.41
CA GLU A 309 -22.64 35.35 34.93
C GLU A 309 -21.50 35.48 33.90
N THR A 310 -21.76 36.28 32.89
CA THR A 310 -20.89 36.76 31.81
C THR A 310 -19.78 37.68 32.31
N LYS A 311 -18.57 37.60 31.73
CA LYS A 311 -17.74 38.79 31.48
C LYS A 311 -16.74 38.58 30.35
N THR A 312 -16.99 39.34 29.29
CA THR A 312 -16.19 39.60 28.10
C THR A 312 -14.92 40.37 28.47
N LYS A 313 -13.77 40.02 27.89
CA LYS A 313 -12.71 41.00 27.60
C LYS A 313 -11.84 40.53 26.43
N SER A 314 -12.01 41.22 25.33
CA SER A 314 -11.18 41.24 24.13
C SER A 314 -9.97 42.14 24.35
N GLU A 315 -8.77 41.65 24.02
CA GLU A 315 -7.60 42.52 23.79
C GLU A 315 -7.05 42.25 22.39
N SER A 316 -7.13 43.29 21.58
CA SER A 316 -6.57 43.44 20.25
C SER A 316 -5.17 44.01 20.35
N LEU A 317 -4.22 43.43 19.60
CA LEU A 317 -2.90 44.02 19.38
C LEU A 317 -2.74 44.35 17.90
N THR A 318 -2.79 45.65 17.62
CA THR A 318 -2.43 46.32 16.38
C THR A 318 -0.90 46.41 16.27
N VAL A 319 -0.33 45.92 15.16
CA VAL A 319 1.07 46.18 14.79
C VAL A 319 1.09 46.88 13.45
N ALA A 320 1.47 48.16 13.49
CA ALA A 320 1.75 48.99 12.33
C ALA A 320 3.14 48.65 11.77
N ARG A 321 3.27 48.51 10.45
CA ARG A 321 4.55 48.59 9.74
C ARG A 321 4.47 49.60 8.60
N LYS A 322 5.42 50.53 8.67
CA LYS A 322 5.69 51.65 7.76
C LYS A 322 6.03 51.14 6.36
N TYR A 323 5.45 51.79 5.36
CA TYR A 323 5.86 51.75 3.97
C TYR A 323 6.97 52.79 3.73
N GLU A 324 8.13 52.35 3.25
CA GLU A 324 9.16 53.24 2.69
C GLU A 324 8.95 53.40 1.19
N LYS A 325 9.01 54.67 0.78
CA LYS A 325 8.69 55.21 -0.54
C LYS A 325 10.00 55.32 -1.32
N THR A 326 10.15 54.57 -2.40
CA THR A 326 11.34 54.65 -3.26
C THR A 326 11.00 55.37 -4.57
N THR A 327 11.92 56.25 -4.93
CA THR A 327 11.85 57.36 -5.88
C THR A 327 11.94 56.91 -7.34
N LEU A 328 11.18 57.59 -8.20
CA LEU A 328 11.22 57.51 -9.66
C LEU A 328 12.47 58.21 -10.21
N VAL A 329 13.09 57.61 -11.24
CA VAL A 329 14.03 58.29 -12.13
C VAL A 329 13.75 57.87 -13.57
N ASP A 330 13.32 58.85 -14.38
CA ASP A 330 13.36 58.84 -15.84
C ASP A 330 14.81 59.00 -16.33
N PRO A 331 15.16 58.50 -17.53
CA PRO A 331 15.25 59.46 -18.64
C PRO A 331 14.79 58.94 -20.00
N ALA A 332 14.11 59.84 -20.71
CA ALA A 332 13.89 59.82 -22.15
C ALA A 332 15.18 60.08 -22.94
N LYS A 333 15.32 59.52 -24.16
CA LYS A 333 15.37 60.28 -25.44
C LYS A 333 15.85 59.48 -26.67
N LEU A 334 15.34 59.95 -27.83
CA LEU A 334 15.78 59.78 -29.24
C LEU A 334 15.45 58.42 -29.93
N ALA A 335 15.03 58.33 -31.19
CA ALA A 335 14.82 59.32 -32.25
C ALA A 335 13.83 58.79 -33.32
N THR A 336 13.24 59.75 -34.03
CA THR A 336 12.32 59.65 -35.17
C THR A 336 12.94 59.08 -36.45
N ALA A 337 12.19 58.27 -37.19
CA ALA A 337 12.32 58.17 -38.65
C ALA A 337 10.99 57.81 -39.34
N LYS A 338 10.47 58.76 -40.14
CA LYS A 338 9.34 58.60 -41.08
C LYS A 338 9.69 57.59 -42.18
N LYS A 339 8.75 56.70 -42.56
CA LYS A 339 8.60 56.27 -43.96
C LYS A 339 7.25 55.62 -44.30
N LYS A 340 6.53 56.35 -45.17
CA LYS A 340 5.67 55.95 -46.30
C LYS A 340 4.75 54.72 -46.18
N SER A 341 3.46 55.04 -46.28
CA SER A 341 2.36 54.16 -46.64
C SER A 341 2.47 53.69 -48.09
N THR A 342 2.28 52.39 -48.29
CA THR A 342 1.81 51.82 -49.56
C THR A 342 0.88 50.66 -49.23
N SER A 343 -0.40 50.80 -49.59
CA SER A 343 -1.40 49.75 -49.49
C SER A 343 -1.06 48.62 -50.47
N ARG A 344 -0.79 47.43 -49.95
CA ARG A 344 -0.61 46.22 -50.75
C ARG A 344 -1.56 45.15 -50.23
N LYS A 345 -2.48 44.73 -51.10
CA LYS A 345 -3.49 43.68 -50.89
C LYS A 345 -2.81 42.40 -50.37
N THR A 346 -3.29 41.90 -49.25
CA THR A 346 -2.88 40.64 -48.62
C THR A 346 -3.34 39.45 -49.46
N PRO A 347 -2.43 38.54 -49.87
CA PRO A 347 -2.83 37.23 -50.34
C PRO A 347 -3.24 36.37 -49.13
N VAL A 348 -4.30 35.59 -49.29
CA VAL A 348 -4.75 34.60 -48.31
C VAL A 348 -3.60 33.62 -48.03
N SER A 349 -2.92 33.85 -46.90
CA SER A 349 -1.88 32.99 -46.37
C SER A 349 -2.52 31.68 -45.96
N LYS A 350 -2.35 30.64 -46.79
CA LYS A 350 -2.53 29.25 -46.38
C LYS A 350 -1.66 29.04 -45.14
N THR A 351 -2.28 28.88 -43.98
CA THR A 351 -1.63 28.52 -42.72
C THR A 351 -0.91 27.19 -42.93
N SER A 352 0.36 27.27 -43.31
CA SER A 352 1.26 26.12 -43.34
C SER A 352 1.34 25.63 -41.91
N THR A 353 0.67 24.52 -41.63
CA THR A 353 0.77 23.79 -40.36
C THR A 353 2.23 23.33 -40.27
N THR A 354 3.06 24.09 -39.57
CA THR A 354 4.46 23.76 -39.32
C THR A 354 4.50 22.39 -38.66
N ARG A 355 4.81 21.35 -39.44
CA ARG A 355 4.87 19.97 -38.94
C ARG A 355 5.98 19.92 -37.88
N ASN A 356 5.59 19.68 -36.63
CA ASN A 356 6.54 19.44 -35.54
C ASN A 356 7.30 18.14 -35.81
N SER A 357 8.43 18.23 -36.51
CA SER A 357 9.36 17.11 -36.76
C SER A 357 10.28 16.82 -35.57
N TRP A 358 9.94 17.32 -34.39
CA TRP A 358 10.80 17.28 -33.22
C TRP A 358 10.74 15.91 -32.55
N THR A 359 11.90 15.31 -32.32
CA THR A 359 12.07 14.09 -31.51
C THR A 359 12.88 14.41 -30.26
N VAL A 360 12.60 13.68 -29.18
CA VAL A 360 13.29 13.82 -27.89
C VAL A 360 13.96 12.48 -27.56
N LYS A 361 15.29 12.51 -27.41
CA LYS A 361 16.13 11.38 -26.98
C LYS A 361 16.60 11.50 -25.52
N ASP A 362 16.50 12.70 -24.98
CA ASP A 362 16.90 13.08 -23.63
C ASP A 362 15.95 14.21 -23.18
N PRO A 363 15.35 14.13 -21.99
CA PRO A 363 14.43 15.13 -21.49
C PRO A 363 15.09 16.51 -21.27
N LYS A 364 16.43 16.62 -21.27
CA LYS A 364 17.21 17.87 -21.19
C LYS A 364 16.73 18.85 -20.11
N ASN A 365 17.37 18.78 -18.95
CA ASN A 365 17.15 19.66 -17.79
C ASN A 365 15.77 19.53 -17.14
N TRP A 366 14.97 18.53 -17.46
CA TRP A 366 13.74 18.25 -16.71
C TRP A 366 13.99 17.14 -15.69
N VAL A 367 13.34 17.26 -14.53
CA VAL A 367 13.26 16.22 -13.50
C VAL A 367 11.81 15.98 -13.13
N MET A 368 11.48 14.74 -12.77
CA MET A 368 10.18 14.38 -12.23
C MET A 368 10.30 14.12 -10.72
N LEU A 369 9.47 14.80 -9.93
CA LEU A 369 9.29 14.56 -8.50
C LEU A 369 7.81 14.31 -8.23
N ASN A 370 7.48 13.15 -7.69
CA ASN A 370 6.11 12.62 -7.68
C ASN A 370 5.53 12.57 -9.11
N ASN A 371 4.42 13.25 -9.35
CA ASN A 371 3.79 13.36 -10.66
C ASN A 371 3.98 14.75 -11.29
N ASN A 372 4.91 15.53 -10.75
CA ASN A 372 5.18 16.91 -11.16
C ASN A 372 6.55 17.01 -11.81
N PHE A 373 6.69 17.99 -12.70
CA PHE A 373 7.86 18.14 -13.56
C PHE A 373 8.47 19.53 -13.40
N PHE A 374 9.77 19.57 -13.15
CA PHE A 374 10.49 20.80 -12.84
C PHE A 374 11.69 20.98 -13.76
N LEU A 375 12.02 22.25 -14.06
CA LEU A 375 13.26 22.61 -14.71
C LEU A 375 14.40 22.58 -13.68
N ARG A 376 15.43 21.80 -13.99
CA ARG A 376 16.64 21.62 -13.20
C ARG A 376 17.73 22.56 -13.72
N LYS A 377 18.25 23.40 -12.83
CA LYS A 377 19.41 24.27 -13.09
C LYS A 377 20.73 23.50 -12.96
N SER A 378 20.87 22.70 -11.90
CA SER A 378 22.04 21.85 -11.66
C SER A 378 21.67 20.58 -10.90
N PHE A 379 22.59 19.62 -10.95
CA PHE A 379 22.49 18.30 -10.35
C PHE A 379 23.85 17.91 -9.81
N GLU A 380 23.90 17.38 -8.60
CA GLU A 380 25.10 16.82 -8.00
C GLU A 380 24.75 15.52 -7.28
N THR A 381 25.52 14.46 -7.57
CA THR A 381 25.48 13.21 -6.82
C THR A 381 26.60 13.23 -5.79
N GLN A 382 26.24 13.06 -4.52
CA GLN A 382 27.19 12.97 -3.43
C GLN A 382 27.76 11.55 -3.31
N GLN A 383 28.81 11.41 -2.49
CA GLN A 383 29.49 10.12 -2.26
C GLN A 383 28.58 9.05 -1.64
N ASP A 384 27.57 9.46 -0.88
CA ASP A 384 26.58 8.59 -0.25
C ASP A 384 25.39 8.25 -1.16
N GLN A 385 25.49 8.58 -2.46
CA GLN A 385 24.42 8.46 -3.46
C GLN A 385 23.23 9.41 -3.23
N SER A 386 23.31 10.33 -2.26
CA SER A 386 22.32 11.39 -2.17
C SER A 386 22.44 12.35 -3.35
N LEU A 387 21.31 12.96 -3.72
CA LEU A 387 21.20 13.84 -4.88
C LEU A 387 20.86 15.24 -4.41
N VAL A 388 21.60 16.23 -4.89
CA VAL A 388 21.30 17.65 -4.67
C VAL A 388 20.82 18.25 -5.98
N LEU A 389 19.57 18.67 -6.00
CA LEU A 389 18.91 19.28 -7.14
C LEU A 389 18.77 20.78 -6.90
N GLN A 390 19.10 21.60 -7.90
CA GLN A 390 18.67 22.99 -7.94
C GLN A 390 17.56 23.15 -8.97
N LEU A 391 16.35 23.50 -8.54
CA LEU A 391 15.17 23.61 -9.39
C LEU A 391 14.73 25.06 -9.54
N LEU A 392 14.31 25.43 -10.75
CA LEU A 392 13.81 26.75 -11.09
C LEU A 392 12.29 26.66 -11.37
N PRO A 393 11.43 27.01 -10.38
CA PRO A 393 9.99 27.00 -10.59
C PRO A 393 9.59 28.04 -11.64
N THR A 394 8.65 27.68 -12.52
CA THR A 394 8.16 28.60 -13.59
C THR A 394 6.99 29.47 -13.15
N ASP A 395 6.29 29.07 -12.10
CA ASP A 395 5.07 29.69 -11.61
C ASP A 395 4.88 29.44 -10.11
N MET A 396 3.87 30.09 -9.53
CA MET A 396 3.58 30.00 -8.09
C MET A 396 3.02 28.64 -7.67
N GLU A 397 2.45 27.87 -8.60
CA GLU A 397 1.95 26.52 -8.34
C GLU A 397 3.12 25.58 -8.07
N GLN A 398 4.15 25.59 -8.92
CA GLN A 398 5.39 24.84 -8.69
C GLN A 398 6.10 25.26 -7.40
N VAL A 399 6.06 26.54 -7.03
CA VAL A 399 6.58 27.00 -5.73
C VAL A 399 5.84 26.33 -4.57
N ALA A 400 4.52 26.23 -4.63
CA ALA A 400 3.71 25.59 -3.59
C ALA A 400 3.97 24.08 -3.54
N GLU A 401 4.09 23.42 -4.69
CA GLU A 401 4.42 22.01 -4.79
C GLU A 401 5.81 21.68 -4.23
N LEU A 402 6.83 22.46 -4.57
CA LEU A 402 8.18 22.24 -4.03
C LEU A 402 8.23 22.44 -2.52
N LYS A 403 7.48 23.42 -1.98
CA LYS A 403 7.36 23.63 -0.54
C LYS A 403 6.63 22.49 0.16
N SER A 404 5.65 21.84 -0.48
CA SER A 404 4.91 20.73 0.13
C SER A 404 5.73 19.44 0.24
N LEU A 405 6.84 19.33 -0.50
CA LEU A 405 7.81 18.23 -0.35
C LEU A 405 8.51 18.24 1.02
N HIS A 406 8.52 19.38 1.72
CA HIS A 406 9.12 19.49 3.05
C HIS A 406 8.24 18.79 4.09
N SER A 407 8.73 17.68 4.65
CA SER A 407 8.05 17.05 5.79
C SER A 407 8.23 17.91 7.04
N ARG A 408 7.11 18.29 7.67
CA ARG A 408 7.12 19.03 8.94
C ARG A 408 7.54 18.16 10.13
N GLU A 409 7.57 16.84 9.95
CA GLU A 409 7.88 15.89 11.01
C GLU A 409 9.27 15.29 10.77
N PRO A 410 10.23 15.46 11.70
CA PRO A 410 11.61 15.00 11.51
C PRO A 410 11.75 13.48 11.34
N TYR A 411 10.71 12.72 11.73
CA TYR A 411 10.68 11.26 11.65
C TYR A 411 9.87 10.71 10.47
N ASN A 412 9.12 11.56 9.76
CA ASN A 412 8.25 11.11 8.67
C ASN A 412 8.82 11.59 7.34
N ARG A 413 9.88 10.93 6.86
CA ARG A 413 10.46 11.26 5.56
C ARG A 413 9.54 10.74 4.47
N ASN A 414 8.85 11.65 3.78
CA ASN A 414 7.93 11.31 2.70
C ASN A 414 8.72 10.68 1.54
N PRO A 415 8.45 9.40 1.19
CA PRO A 415 8.99 8.82 -0.03
C PRO A 415 8.32 9.50 -1.23
N ILE A 416 9.10 9.80 -2.26
CA ILE A 416 8.64 10.44 -3.48
C ILE A 416 9.11 9.66 -4.71
N ALA A 417 8.30 9.69 -5.77
CA ALA A 417 8.75 9.25 -7.07
C ALA A 417 9.83 10.20 -7.59
N TYR A 418 10.91 9.67 -8.13
CA TYR A 418 11.97 10.43 -8.76
C TYR A 418 12.27 9.84 -10.13
N ALA A 419 12.43 10.70 -11.14
CA ALA A 419 13.05 10.33 -12.40
C ALA A 419 13.85 11.50 -13.00
N ASP A 420 15.04 11.19 -13.50
CA ASP A 420 15.97 12.12 -14.13
C ASP A 420 16.85 11.35 -15.11
N GLN A 421 16.82 11.75 -16.39
CA GLN A 421 17.51 11.01 -17.45
C GLN A 421 17.23 9.50 -17.32
N TYR A 422 18.26 8.66 -17.29
CA TYR A 422 18.11 7.20 -17.28
C TYR A 422 17.85 6.61 -15.89
N GLU A 423 17.73 7.46 -14.86
CA GLU A 423 17.48 7.05 -13.49
C GLU A 423 16.06 7.32 -13.03
N ALA A 424 15.50 6.35 -12.32
CA ALA A 424 14.21 6.49 -11.68
C ALA A 424 14.06 5.52 -10.51
N CYS A 425 13.57 6.01 -9.38
CA CYS A 425 13.40 5.22 -8.16
C CYS A 425 12.50 5.96 -7.15
N ILE A 426 12.35 5.39 -5.96
CA ILE A 426 11.72 6.06 -4.82
C ILE A 426 12.80 6.68 -3.93
N MET A 427 12.74 8.00 -3.80
CA MET A 427 13.68 8.79 -2.99
C MET A 427 12.99 9.32 -1.73
N GLN A 428 13.74 9.54 -0.66
CA GLN A 428 13.29 10.31 0.50
C GLN A 428 13.77 11.76 0.39
N VAL A 429 12.87 12.70 0.66
CA VAL A 429 13.24 14.13 0.73
C VAL A 429 13.93 14.40 2.06
N SER A 430 15.22 14.73 2.02
CA SER A 430 16.01 15.06 3.20
C SER A 430 15.93 16.55 3.55
N SER A 431 15.92 17.42 2.55
CA SER A 431 15.77 18.87 2.74
C SER A 431 15.21 19.56 1.51
N VAL A 432 14.53 20.68 1.75
CA VAL A 432 14.01 21.59 0.73
C VAL A 432 14.32 23.01 1.21
N LEU A 433 15.26 23.68 0.54
CA LEU A 433 15.72 25.00 0.92
C LEU A 433 15.47 25.98 -0.24
N PRO A 434 14.64 27.02 -0.04
CA PRO A 434 14.53 28.10 -1.02
C PRO A 434 15.74 29.04 -0.90
N GLU A 435 16.41 29.29 -2.02
CA GLU A 435 17.50 30.24 -2.18
C GLU A 435 17.04 31.38 -3.11
N SER A 436 17.38 32.63 -2.78
CA SER A 436 17.13 33.77 -3.67
C SER A 436 18.43 34.14 -4.38
N SER A 437 18.43 34.07 -5.70
CA SER A 437 19.59 34.44 -6.53
C SER A 437 19.08 35.35 -7.65
N GLU A 438 19.61 36.57 -7.75
CA GLU A 438 19.28 37.54 -8.81
C GLU A 438 17.76 37.83 -8.91
N GLY A 439 17.06 37.89 -7.78
CA GLY A 439 15.62 38.12 -7.74
C GLY A 439 14.76 36.94 -8.21
N LYS A 440 15.36 35.78 -8.48
CA LYS A 440 14.65 34.53 -8.76
C LYS A 440 14.79 33.57 -7.58
N THR A 441 13.69 32.90 -7.23
CA THR A 441 13.70 31.83 -6.24
C THR A 441 14.17 30.54 -6.90
N ILE A 442 15.22 29.93 -6.35
CA ILE A 442 15.74 28.62 -6.71
C ILE A 442 15.50 27.69 -5.52
N PHE A 443 15.10 26.45 -5.76
CA PHE A 443 14.94 25.46 -4.70
C PHE A 443 16.09 24.47 -4.72
N LYS A 444 16.84 24.38 -3.62
CA LYS A 444 17.84 23.34 -3.39
C LYS A 444 17.20 22.18 -2.64
N ILE A 445 17.09 21.03 -3.29
CA ILE A 445 16.45 19.82 -2.76
C ILE A 445 17.50 18.74 -2.59
N THR A 446 17.56 18.14 -1.41
CA THR A 446 18.42 16.98 -1.15
C THR A 446 17.55 15.73 -1.06
N LEU A 447 17.84 14.74 -1.89
CA LEU A 447 17.14 13.46 -1.96
C LEU A 447 18.09 12.33 -1.54
N THR A 448 17.57 11.36 -0.80
CA THR A 448 18.32 10.16 -0.40
C THR A 448 17.63 8.90 -0.91
N PRO A 449 18.37 7.93 -1.49
CA PRO A 449 17.78 6.66 -1.91
C PRO A 449 17.10 5.94 -0.74
N THR A 450 15.86 5.50 -0.93
CA THR A 450 15.21 4.66 0.07
C THR A 450 15.77 3.25 -0.04
N GLN A 451 16.44 2.72 0.99
CA GLN A 451 17.00 1.35 0.98
C GLN A 451 15.94 0.29 0.64
N GLN A 452 14.68 0.53 1.02
CA GLN A 452 13.56 -0.32 0.60
C GLN A 452 13.42 -0.40 -0.91
N SER A 453 13.63 0.66 -1.69
CA SER A 453 13.36 0.63 -3.14
C SER A 453 14.17 -0.40 -3.94
N GLN A 454 15.36 -0.77 -3.48
CA GLN A 454 16.20 -1.76 -4.18
C GLN A 454 15.89 -3.21 -3.79
N ASN A 455 15.33 -3.45 -2.59
CA ASN A 455 15.10 -4.79 -2.04
C ASN A 455 13.66 -5.08 -1.58
N SER A 456 12.76 -4.10 -1.57
CA SER A 456 11.37 -4.28 -1.20
C SER A 456 10.67 -5.03 -2.33
N GLY A 457 10.51 -6.34 -2.15
CA GLY A 457 9.21 -6.94 -1.90
C GLY A 457 8.03 -6.62 -2.82
N PHE A 458 8.18 -5.94 -3.96
CA PHE A 458 7.29 -6.25 -5.08
C PHE A 458 7.41 -7.76 -5.25
N PRO A 459 6.29 -8.51 -5.15
CA PRO A 459 6.31 -9.95 -5.18
C PRO A 459 7.23 -10.33 -6.34
N MET A 460 8.28 -11.11 -6.07
CA MET A 460 9.17 -11.60 -7.12
C MET A 460 8.28 -11.96 -8.30
N GLU A 461 8.57 -11.45 -9.50
CA GLU A 461 7.78 -11.73 -10.72
C GLU A 461 7.40 -13.19 -10.61
N MET A 462 6.12 -13.46 -10.29
CA MET A 462 5.73 -14.80 -9.90
C MET A 462 5.89 -15.56 -11.20
N SER A 463 6.95 -16.36 -11.29
CA SER A 463 7.23 -17.18 -12.46
C SER A 463 5.95 -17.94 -12.79
N TYR A 464 5.28 -17.53 -13.86
CA TYR A 464 3.93 -17.97 -14.20
C TYR A 464 4.00 -19.35 -14.83
N TYR A 465 4.41 -20.36 -14.06
CA TYR A 465 4.63 -21.74 -14.53
C TYR A 465 3.35 -22.46 -15.01
N ASN A 466 2.17 -21.87 -14.85
CA ASN A 466 0.89 -22.50 -15.17
C ASN A 466 0.29 -22.07 -16.52
N TYR A 467 0.92 -21.17 -17.27
CA TYR A 467 0.44 -20.78 -18.61
C TYR A 467 1.32 -21.35 -19.71
N SER A 468 0.82 -21.26 -20.95
CA SER A 468 1.45 -21.88 -22.12
C SER A 468 2.94 -21.57 -22.15
N ALA A 469 3.74 -22.55 -22.60
CA ALA A 469 5.20 -22.46 -22.69
C ALA A 469 5.71 -21.27 -23.56
N ASP A 470 4.79 -20.47 -24.10
CA ASP A 470 5.02 -19.38 -25.04
C ASP A 470 5.33 -18.04 -24.36
N TYR A 471 5.02 -17.86 -23.06
CA TYR A 471 5.25 -16.61 -22.34
C TYR A 471 6.41 -16.70 -21.34
N SER A 472 7.63 -16.48 -21.81
CA SER A 472 8.78 -16.23 -20.92
C SER A 472 8.64 -14.92 -20.13
N GLU A 473 9.36 -14.79 -19.01
CA GLU A 473 9.44 -13.53 -18.25
C GLU A 473 9.82 -12.34 -19.15
N ASP A 474 10.75 -12.57 -20.09
CA ASP A 474 11.16 -11.57 -21.07
C ASP A 474 10.05 -11.18 -22.05
N ALA A 475 9.23 -12.15 -22.48
CA ALA A 475 8.07 -11.88 -23.32
C ALA A 475 7.02 -11.04 -22.57
N ILE A 476 6.77 -11.36 -21.29
CA ILE A 476 5.85 -10.60 -20.44
C ILE A 476 6.36 -9.17 -20.23
N ALA A 477 7.65 -9.00 -19.90
CA ALA A 477 8.24 -7.68 -19.75
C ALA A 477 8.17 -6.87 -21.06
N ARG A 478 8.38 -7.51 -22.22
CA ARG A 478 8.21 -6.88 -23.53
C ARG A 478 6.77 -6.43 -23.77
N LEU A 479 5.76 -7.26 -23.43
CA LEU A 479 4.35 -6.90 -23.55
C LEU A 479 4.00 -5.70 -22.65
N ARG A 480 4.46 -5.69 -21.40
CA ARG A 480 4.26 -4.54 -20.47
C ARG A 480 4.93 -3.27 -20.99
N ALA A 481 6.16 -3.37 -21.48
CA ALA A 481 6.86 -2.22 -22.07
C ALA A 481 6.06 -1.64 -23.25
N ARG A 482 5.52 -2.51 -24.13
CA ARG A 482 4.67 -2.09 -25.25
C ARG A 482 3.33 -1.51 -24.79
N ARG A 483 2.72 -2.06 -23.75
CA ARG A 483 1.50 -1.48 -23.14
C ARG A 483 1.74 -0.05 -22.67
N ILE A 484 2.82 0.19 -21.92
CA ILE A 484 3.17 1.50 -21.39
C ILE A 484 3.54 2.48 -22.50
N LEU A 485 4.40 2.05 -23.44
CA LEU A 485 4.98 2.95 -24.43
C LEU A 485 4.17 3.10 -25.72
N LEU A 486 3.37 2.10 -26.11
CA LEU A 486 2.60 2.09 -27.35
C LEU A 486 1.08 2.11 -27.10
N GLY A 487 0.63 1.84 -25.88
CA GLY A 487 -0.81 1.71 -25.57
C GLY A 487 -1.42 0.39 -26.06
N GLU A 488 -0.61 -0.56 -26.52
CA GLU A 488 -1.10 -1.85 -27.04
C GLU A 488 -1.75 -2.67 -25.93
N PRO A 489 -2.97 -3.22 -26.12
CA PRO A 489 -3.63 -4.04 -25.11
C PRO A 489 -2.81 -5.31 -24.83
N LEU A 490 -2.90 -5.79 -23.58
CA LEU A 490 -2.35 -7.09 -23.23
C LEU A 490 -3.28 -8.20 -23.75
N PRO A 491 -2.76 -9.40 -24.01
CA PRO A 491 -3.60 -10.58 -24.24
C PRO A 491 -4.67 -10.74 -23.15
N THR A 492 -5.90 -11.11 -23.52
CA THR A 492 -7.05 -11.12 -22.60
C THR A 492 -6.89 -12.10 -21.43
N ASP A 493 -6.15 -13.19 -21.63
CA ASP A 493 -5.74 -14.16 -20.61
C ASP A 493 -4.77 -13.58 -19.57
N LEU A 494 -4.03 -12.55 -19.97
CA LEU A 494 -3.05 -11.86 -19.14
C LEU A 494 -3.64 -10.66 -18.38
N GLU A 495 -4.65 -9.97 -18.91
CA GLU A 495 -5.23 -8.74 -18.32
C GLU A 495 -5.58 -8.81 -16.81
N PRO A 496 -6.20 -9.90 -16.27
CA PRO A 496 -6.55 -9.96 -14.85
C PRO A 496 -5.36 -9.79 -13.91
N TRP A 497 -4.17 -10.20 -14.35
CA TRP A 497 -2.95 -10.22 -13.55
C TRP A 497 -2.24 -8.86 -13.49
N PHE A 498 -2.40 -8.04 -14.53
CA PHE A 498 -1.80 -6.69 -14.61
C PHE A 498 -2.72 -5.59 -14.07
N SER A 499 -3.97 -5.93 -13.72
CA SER A 499 -5.01 -5.00 -13.30
C SER A 499 -4.77 -4.24 -11.98
N THR A 500 -3.72 -4.57 -11.22
CA THR A 500 -3.57 -4.11 -9.83
C THR A 500 -2.88 -2.76 -9.65
N THR A 501 -2.24 -2.21 -10.69
CA THR A 501 -1.64 -0.86 -10.58
C THR A 501 -2.21 0.07 -11.65
N GLN A 502 -2.97 1.08 -11.22
CA GLN A 502 -3.51 2.15 -12.08
C GLN A 502 -2.41 2.83 -12.94
N VAL A 503 -1.16 2.77 -12.48
CA VAL A 503 0.01 3.41 -13.10
C VAL A 503 0.35 2.86 -14.50
N GLU A 504 -0.12 1.67 -14.88
CA GLU A 504 0.20 1.08 -16.18
C GLU A 504 -0.68 1.57 -17.35
N LYS A 505 -1.80 2.24 -17.08
CA LYS A 505 -2.72 2.65 -18.15
C LYS A 505 -2.51 4.12 -18.52
N GLU A 506 -2.22 4.34 -19.80
CA GLU A 506 -2.45 5.61 -20.50
C GLU A 506 -1.62 6.82 -20.05
N ILE A 507 -0.41 6.59 -19.52
CA ILE A 507 0.51 7.66 -19.06
C ILE A 507 0.68 8.80 -20.07
N PHE A 508 0.72 8.49 -21.37
CA PHE A 508 0.89 9.48 -22.42
C PHE A 508 -0.40 10.21 -22.74
N SER A 509 -1.55 9.53 -22.74
CA SER A 509 -2.84 10.15 -23.02
C SER A 509 -3.22 11.13 -21.89
N GLU A 510 -3.07 10.72 -20.63
CA GLU A 510 -3.35 11.60 -19.48
C GLU A 510 -2.46 12.84 -19.49
N LEU A 511 -1.17 12.66 -19.78
CA LEU A 511 -0.22 13.76 -19.84
C LEU A 511 -0.47 14.65 -21.06
N TRP A 512 -0.91 14.07 -22.19
CA TRP A 512 -1.28 14.78 -23.40
C TRP A 512 -2.50 15.67 -23.16
N VAL A 513 -3.55 15.18 -22.51
CA VAL A 513 -4.73 15.99 -22.13
C VAL A 513 -4.31 17.24 -21.36
N LYS A 514 -3.35 17.12 -20.44
CA LYS A 514 -2.83 18.23 -19.64
C LYS A 514 -1.91 19.19 -20.42
N LEU A 515 -1.15 18.69 -21.40
CA LEU A 515 -0.06 19.42 -22.06
C LEU A 515 -0.23 19.66 -23.56
N GLN A 516 -1.36 19.28 -24.16
CA GLN A 516 -1.59 19.43 -25.60
C GLN A 516 -1.52 20.89 -26.07
N THR A 517 -1.80 21.85 -25.17
CA THR A 517 -1.65 23.29 -25.43
C THR A 517 -0.18 23.74 -25.42
N GLN A 518 0.73 22.92 -24.89
CA GLN A 518 2.17 23.16 -24.81
C GLN A 518 3.00 21.96 -25.32
N PRO A 519 2.91 21.60 -26.61
CA PRO A 519 3.54 20.37 -27.15
C PRO A 519 5.06 20.30 -26.95
N ARG A 520 5.72 21.46 -26.86
CA ARG A 520 7.17 21.56 -26.60
C ARG A 520 7.59 21.00 -25.24
N PHE A 521 6.68 20.94 -24.27
CA PHE A 521 6.97 20.40 -22.94
C PHE A 521 6.43 18.98 -22.76
N PHE A 522 5.55 18.53 -23.65
CA PHE A 522 4.98 17.19 -23.57
C PHE A 522 6.06 16.11 -23.71
N LEU A 523 6.85 16.13 -24.79
CA LEU A 523 7.82 15.05 -25.07
C LEU A 523 8.86 14.84 -23.94
N PRO A 524 9.51 15.89 -23.38
CA PRO A 524 10.43 15.71 -22.26
C PRO A 524 9.77 15.13 -21.00
N LYS A 525 8.57 15.60 -20.67
CA LYS A 525 7.82 15.14 -19.48
C LYS A 525 7.32 13.71 -19.66
N ALA A 526 6.80 13.39 -20.84
CA ALA A 526 6.40 12.03 -21.23
C ALA A 526 7.59 11.07 -21.14
N TRP A 527 8.77 11.51 -21.58
CA TRP A 527 9.99 10.71 -21.51
C TRP A 527 10.33 10.33 -20.06
N LEU A 528 10.31 11.29 -19.13
CA LEU A 528 10.59 11.02 -17.70
C LEU A 528 9.55 10.09 -17.07
N ALA A 529 8.26 10.32 -17.35
CA ALA A 529 7.17 9.46 -16.86
C ALA A 529 7.33 8.02 -17.37
N ALA A 530 7.73 7.86 -18.63
CA ALA A 530 8.00 6.55 -19.22
C ALA A 530 9.17 5.83 -18.53
N VAL A 531 10.31 6.51 -18.32
CA VAL A 531 11.45 5.92 -17.61
C VAL A 531 11.06 5.49 -16.21
N TYR A 532 10.33 6.35 -15.48
CA TYR A 532 9.82 6.00 -14.16
C TYR A 532 8.97 4.74 -14.18
N CYS A 533 7.96 4.69 -15.06
CA CYS A 533 7.07 3.54 -15.14
C CYS A 533 7.81 2.26 -15.52
N LEU A 534 8.77 2.34 -16.45
CA LEU A 534 9.56 1.18 -16.88
C LEU A 534 10.45 0.63 -15.75
N LYS A 535 11.18 1.48 -15.02
CA LYS A 535 12.05 1.04 -13.92
C LYS A 535 11.25 0.60 -12.69
N MET A 536 10.24 1.36 -12.28
CA MET A 536 9.44 1.05 -11.09
C MET A 536 8.63 -0.24 -11.22
N ASN A 537 8.20 -0.59 -12.43
CA ASN A 537 7.54 -1.85 -12.71
C ASN A 537 8.52 -3.02 -12.95
N ARG A 538 9.83 -2.79 -12.78
CA ARG A 538 10.92 -3.74 -13.00
C ARG A 538 10.94 -4.34 -14.40
N ILE A 539 10.42 -3.60 -15.38
CA ILE A 539 10.39 -4.03 -16.77
C ILE A 539 11.81 -4.00 -17.33
N VAL A 540 12.57 -2.96 -16.98
CA VAL A 540 14.00 -2.81 -17.31
C VAL A 540 14.77 -2.31 -16.10
N ASP A 541 16.04 -2.67 -16.05
CA ASP A 541 17.03 -2.14 -15.10
C ASP A 541 17.71 -0.90 -15.69
N ASP A 542 17.97 -0.92 -17.01
CA ASP A 542 18.55 0.22 -17.73
C ASP A 542 17.75 0.57 -18.98
N VAL A 543 17.55 1.87 -19.20
CA VAL A 543 17.03 2.40 -20.46
C VAL A 543 18.21 2.76 -21.35
N LEU A 544 18.48 1.94 -22.37
CA LEU A 544 19.61 2.13 -23.28
C LEU A 544 19.29 3.10 -24.43
N GLU A 545 18.02 3.13 -24.85
CA GLU A 545 17.50 4.04 -25.87
C GLU A 545 16.00 4.27 -25.63
N LEU A 546 15.60 5.54 -25.57
CA LEU A 546 14.19 5.93 -25.63
C LEU A 546 14.09 7.21 -26.47
N GLU A 547 13.42 7.11 -27.61
CA GLU A 547 13.14 8.23 -28.49
C GLU A 547 11.63 8.38 -28.64
N LEU A 548 11.13 9.57 -28.31
CA LEU A 548 9.73 9.95 -28.45
C LEU A 548 9.57 11.02 -29.53
N GLY A 549 8.55 10.86 -30.37
CA GLY A 549 8.22 11.77 -31.46
C GLY A 549 8.73 11.29 -32.83
N PRO A 550 8.45 12.03 -33.92
CA PRO A 550 7.59 13.21 -33.96
C PRO A 550 6.11 12.86 -33.70
N ILE A 551 5.31 13.87 -33.32
CA ILE A 551 3.86 13.73 -33.14
C ILE A 551 3.16 14.19 -34.42
N LYS A 552 2.35 13.32 -35.03
CA LYS A 552 1.54 13.61 -36.21
C LYS A 552 0.14 13.05 -36.00
N ASN A 553 -0.89 13.87 -36.22
CA ASN A 553 -2.30 13.46 -36.07
C ASN A 553 -2.59 12.78 -34.71
N LYS A 554 -2.09 13.36 -33.61
CA LYS A 554 -2.18 12.79 -32.25
C LYS A 554 -1.55 11.40 -32.08
N VAL A 555 -0.67 10.99 -33.00
CA VAL A 555 0.12 9.76 -32.90
C VAL A 555 1.59 10.11 -32.71
N MET A 556 2.19 9.55 -31.67
CA MET A 556 3.60 9.72 -31.32
C MET A 556 4.39 8.46 -31.72
N ARG A 557 5.43 8.61 -32.54
CA ARG A 557 6.37 7.49 -32.79
C ARG A 557 7.22 7.26 -31.55
N VAL A 558 7.49 5.98 -31.25
CA VAL A 558 8.29 5.56 -30.11
C VAL A 558 9.31 4.52 -30.57
N ARG A 559 10.58 4.73 -30.20
CA ARG A 559 11.65 3.75 -30.37
C ARG A 559 12.27 3.48 -29.01
N PHE A 560 12.36 2.20 -28.65
CA PHE A 560 12.81 1.79 -27.32
C PHE A 560 13.80 0.63 -27.39
N ARG A 561 14.82 0.73 -26.54
CA ARG A 561 15.76 -0.34 -26.20
C ARG A 561 16.07 -0.27 -24.71
N GLY A 562 15.79 -1.33 -23.97
CA GLY A 562 16.12 -1.41 -22.55
C GLY A 562 16.69 -2.77 -22.18
N ARG A 563 17.48 -2.79 -21.11
CA ARG A 563 18.14 -3.97 -20.56
C ARG A 563 17.42 -4.40 -19.30
N ARG A 564 17.02 -5.67 -19.21
CA ARG A 564 16.44 -6.23 -17.98
C ARG A 564 17.53 -6.52 -16.97
N ARG A 565 17.13 -6.69 -15.71
CA ARG A 565 18.02 -7.20 -14.67
C ARG A 565 18.47 -8.61 -15.03
N GLN A 566 19.73 -8.92 -14.75
CA GLN A 566 20.27 -10.26 -14.94
C GLN A 566 19.60 -11.23 -13.95
N ALA A 567 18.79 -12.16 -14.46
CA ALA A 567 18.10 -13.16 -13.64
C ALA A 567 19.07 -14.23 -13.09
N TYR A 568 20.03 -14.65 -13.92
CA TYR A 568 21.03 -15.67 -13.58
C TYR A 568 22.43 -15.20 -13.92
N ALA A 569 23.39 -15.44 -13.02
CA ALA A 569 24.78 -15.00 -13.18
C ALA A 569 25.47 -15.54 -14.44
N ASN A 570 25.01 -16.68 -14.97
CA ASN A 570 25.54 -17.33 -16.17
C ASN A 570 24.82 -16.93 -17.48
N GLN A 571 23.79 -16.08 -17.42
CA GLN A 571 23.07 -15.59 -18.59
C GLN A 571 23.26 -14.09 -18.73
N ASN A 572 23.45 -13.61 -19.96
CA ASN A 572 23.46 -12.18 -20.21
C ASN A 572 22.07 -11.59 -19.94
N PRO A 573 21.97 -10.40 -19.35
CA PRO A 573 20.69 -9.74 -19.18
C PRO A 573 19.98 -9.54 -20.54
N SER A 574 18.69 -9.83 -20.59
CA SER A 574 17.91 -9.75 -21.81
C SER A 574 17.69 -8.30 -22.25
N ILE A 575 17.58 -8.11 -23.57
CA ILE A 575 17.37 -6.79 -24.19
C ILE A 575 15.98 -6.73 -24.80
N ILE A 576 15.16 -5.81 -24.31
CA ILE A 576 13.86 -5.48 -24.91
C ILE A 576 14.10 -4.41 -25.98
N LYS A 577 13.70 -4.69 -27.22
CA LYS A 577 13.76 -3.72 -28.32
C LYS A 577 12.47 -3.74 -29.14
N PHE A 578 11.96 -2.55 -29.44
CA PHE A 578 10.87 -2.37 -30.39
C PHE A 578 10.78 -0.93 -30.88
N GLU A 579 10.01 -0.77 -31.94
CA GLU A 579 9.60 0.52 -32.49
C GLU A 579 8.10 0.44 -32.79
N GLY A 580 7.38 1.54 -32.60
CA GLY A 580 5.94 1.59 -32.83
C GLY A 580 5.38 3.00 -32.75
N SER A 581 4.06 3.08 -32.66
CA SER A 581 3.31 4.32 -32.58
C SER A 581 2.34 4.25 -31.41
N CYS A 582 2.26 5.32 -30.62
CA CYS A 582 1.31 5.47 -29.52
C CYS A 582 0.25 6.52 -29.89
N ALA A 583 -1.03 6.16 -29.76
CA ALA A 583 -2.12 7.10 -29.88
C ALA A 583 -2.28 7.88 -28.57
N LEU A 584 -2.35 9.22 -28.64
CA LEU A 584 -2.39 10.09 -27.47
C LEU A 584 -3.82 10.37 -26.95
N GLY A 585 -4.84 9.69 -27.47
CA GLY A 585 -6.25 9.95 -27.16
C GLY A 585 -6.79 11.22 -27.83
N GLU A 586 -8.11 11.44 -27.72
CA GLU A 586 -8.77 12.65 -28.22
C GLU A 586 -8.68 13.84 -27.26
#